data_AF-A0A6A8LP03-F1
#
_entry.id   AF-A0A6A8LP03-F1
#
_cell.length_a   1.000
_cell.length_b   1.000
_cell.length_c   1.000
_cell.angle_alpha   90.00
_cell.angle_beta   90.00
_cell.angle_gamma   90.00
#
_symmetry.space_group_name_H-M   'P 1'
#
loop_
_entity.id
_entity.type
_entity.pdbx_description
1 polymer ?
#
loop_
_entity_poly.entity_id
_entity_poly.type
_entity_poly.pdbx_seq_one_letter_code
_entity_poly.pdbx_strand_id
1 'polypeptide(L)'
;MKFSIQRASFIKYLNDVQRAISSKTTIDILTGLKMDLSKDALTLTGSNSDISIETIISIADDNAALQIEQEGAVVLPARFFSEIVKKLPEQTMTIEINERFQATITSGSAEFTINGLNAEEYPHLPEIDSKDQLTVPGDILKQVISQTVIAVSNQESRPILTGIHLVIKNGELLAVATDSHRLSQRIIKLSGADDAVYDVIIPGKSLSELSKMISDSDENIEIQISENQALFILGNTSFYTRLLEGKYPDTERLIPKVSEITVDFNAVELLQSIERASLLSHEGRNNVVKLAINP
;
A
#
# COMPACT_ATOMS: atom_id res chain seq x y z
N MET A 1 -2.86 -6.99 -28.87
CA MET A 1 -2.93 -7.69 -27.57
C MET A 1 -4.22 -8.48 -27.50
N LYS A 2 -4.20 -9.77 -27.16
CA LYS A 2 -5.38 -10.62 -26.98
C LYS A 2 -5.11 -11.75 -25.99
N PHE A 3 -6.00 -11.90 -25.00
CA PHE A 3 -5.92 -12.96 -24.00
C PHE A 3 -7.28 -13.30 -23.39
N SER A 4 -7.37 -14.48 -22.77
CA SER A 4 -8.49 -14.91 -21.93
C SER A 4 -8.02 -15.25 -20.52
N ILE A 5 -8.85 -14.98 -19.51
CA ILE A 5 -8.50 -15.19 -18.10
C ILE A 5 -9.72 -15.48 -17.22
N GLN A 6 -9.52 -16.18 -16.11
CA GLN A 6 -10.52 -16.33 -15.04
C GLN A 6 -10.80 -14.99 -14.34
N ARG A 7 -12.06 -14.57 -14.43
CA ARG A 7 -12.56 -13.29 -13.93
C ARG A 7 -12.36 -13.13 -12.42
N ALA A 8 -12.66 -14.16 -11.64
CA ALA A 8 -12.56 -14.09 -10.18
C ALA A 8 -11.13 -13.85 -9.70
N SER A 9 -10.16 -14.51 -10.33
CA SER A 9 -8.72 -14.33 -10.05
C SER A 9 -8.24 -12.96 -10.52
N PHE A 10 -8.63 -12.54 -11.74
CA PHE A 10 -8.28 -11.22 -12.25
C PHE A 10 -8.80 -10.08 -11.36
N ILE A 11 -10.03 -10.19 -10.82
CA ILE A 11 -10.61 -9.17 -9.92
C ILE A 11 -9.75 -8.96 -8.67
N LYS A 12 -9.09 -10.00 -8.13
CA LYS A 12 -8.23 -9.87 -6.95
C LYS A 12 -7.05 -8.96 -7.27
N TYR A 13 -6.27 -9.31 -8.29
CA TYR A 13 -5.13 -8.54 -8.76
C TYR A 13 -5.50 -7.13 -9.21
N LEU A 14 -6.65 -6.97 -9.87
CA LEU A 14 -7.19 -5.67 -10.23
C LEU A 14 -7.47 -4.81 -9.00
N ASN A 15 -8.10 -5.35 -7.96
CA ASN A 15 -8.41 -4.58 -6.75
C ASN A 15 -7.15 -4.11 -6.03
N ASP A 16 -6.06 -4.89 -6.05
CA ASP A 16 -4.79 -4.52 -5.45
C ASP A 16 -4.15 -3.34 -6.19
N VAL A 17 -3.99 -3.48 -7.51
CA VAL A 17 -3.41 -2.42 -8.34
C VAL A 17 -4.25 -1.13 -8.33
N GLN A 18 -5.57 -1.26 -8.21
CA GLN A 18 -6.48 -0.11 -8.10
C GLN A 18 -6.25 0.77 -6.87
N ARG A 19 -5.62 0.25 -5.81
CA ARG A 19 -5.30 1.05 -4.60
C ARG A 19 -4.33 2.19 -4.90
N ALA A 20 -3.47 2.01 -5.89
CA ALA A 20 -2.54 3.04 -6.34
C ALA A 20 -3.15 4.00 -7.35
N ILE A 21 -4.39 3.80 -7.82
CA ILE A 21 -5.00 4.63 -8.86
C ILE A 21 -5.93 5.67 -8.22
N SER A 22 -5.55 6.94 -8.34
CA SER A 22 -6.36 8.06 -7.86
C SER A 22 -7.28 8.61 -8.95
N SER A 23 -8.52 8.93 -8.58
CA SER A 23 -9.44 9.69 -9.46
C SER A 23 -9.06 11.17 -9.60
N LYS A 24 -8.14 11.66 -8.75
CA LYS A 24 -7.62 13.03 -8.76
C LYS A 24 -6.10 12.95 -8.92
N THR A 25 -5.62 13.27 -10.10
CA THR A 25 -4.19 13.27 -10.46
C THR A 25 -3.92 14.44 -11.40
N THR A 26 -2.69 14.94 -11.41
CA THR A 26 -2.22 15.94 -12.38
C THR A 26 -1.76 15.30 -13.70
N ILE A 27 -1.54 13.98 -13.69
CA ILE A 27 -1.10 13.19 -14.84
C ILE A 27 -2.26 12.28 -15.24
N ASP A 28 -3.02 12.67 -16.27
CA ASP A 28 -4.31 12.04 -16.63
C ASP A 28 -4.19 10.54 -16.93
N ILE A 29 -3.09 10.10 -17.55
CA ILE A 29 -2.88 8.68 -17.88
C ILE A 29 -2.80 7.79 -16.62
N LEU A 30 -2.46 8.35 -15.45
CA LEU A 30 -2.46 7.66 -14.16
C LEU A 30 -3.86 7.35 -13.61
N THR A 31 -4.92 7.90 -14.22
CA THR A 31 -6.30 7.42 -13.96
C THR A 31 -6.56 6.05 -14.58
N GLY A 32 -5.66 5.57 -15.43
CA GLY A 32 -5.70 4.30 -16.11
C GLY A 32 -4.92 3.19 -15.41
N LEU A 33 -5.33 1.96 -15.72
CA LEU A 33 -4.61 0.73 -15.43
C LEU A 33 -3.75 0.38 -16.65
N LYS A 34 -2.43 0.32 -16.49
CA LYS A 34 -1.56 -0.23 -17.53
C LYS A 34 -1.63 -1.75 -17.50
N MET A 35 -1.73 -2.35 -18.67
CA MET A 35 -1.64 -3.79 -18.88
C MET A 35 -0.55 -4.06 -19.91
N ASP A 36 0.38 -4.93 -19.55
CA ASP A 36 1.46 -5.39 -20.42
C ASP A 36 1.38 -6.92 -20.53
N LEU A 37 1.10 -7.42 -21.72
CA LEU A 37 0.98 -8.84 -22.00
C LEU A 37 2.18 -9.32 -22.79
N SER A 38 3.02 -10.08 -22.11
CA SER A 38 4.16 -10.80 -22.68
C SER A 38 3.79 -12.24 -23.02
N LYS A 39 4.74 -13.00 -23.59
CA LYS A 39 4.57 -14.44 -23.84
C LYS A 39 4.23 -15.31 -22.61
N ASP A 40 4.65 -14.89 -21.41
CA ASP A 40 4.62 -15.76 -20.22
C ASP A 40 3.74 -15.18 -19.07
N ALA A 41 3.33 -13.91 -19.17
CA ALA A 41 2.58 -13.25 -18.11
C ALA A 41 1.82 -12.01 -18.59
N LEU A 42 0.79 -11.66 -17.83
CA LEU A 42 0.11 -10.37 -17.85
C LEU A 42 0.54 -9.55 -16.63
N THR A 43 1.14 -8.39 -16.86
CA THR A 43 1.52 -7.44 -15.82
C THR A 43 0.49 -6.32 -15.75
N LEU A 44 -0.01 -6.07 -14.54
CA LEU A 44 -0.94 -4.98 -14.23
C LEU A 44 -0.21 -3.90 -13.43
N THR A 45 -0.28 -2.64 -13.87
CA THR A 45 0.37 -1.52 -13.16
C THR A 45 -0.61 -0.37 -12.92
N GLY A 46 -0.58 0.16 -11.71
CA GLY A 46 -1.38 1.31 -11.27
C GLY A 46 -0.50 2.23 -10.44
N SER A 47 -0.70 3.54 -10.58
CA SER A 47 0.14 4.53 -9.91
C SER A 47 -0.60 5.85 -9.71
N ASN A 48 -0.21 6.59 -8.67
CA ASN A 48 -0.62 7.97 -8.44
C ASN A 48 0.59 8.91 -8.26
N SER A 49 1.77 8.49 -8.71
CA SER A 49 3.08 9.15 -8.52
C SER A 49 3.69 9.03 -7.12
N ASP A 50 2.90 8.85 -6.06
CA ASP A 50 3.40 8.65 -4.69
C ASP A 50 3.62 7.17 -4.39
N ILE A 51 2.65 6.35 -4.80
CA ILE A 51 2.72 4.90 -4.78
C ILE A 51 2.49 4.33 -6.18
N SER A 52 3.13 3.21 -6.45
CA SER A 52 2.87 2.38 -7.63
C SER A 52 2.72 0.93 -7.19
N ILE A 53 1.76 0.22 -7.78
CA ILE A 53 1.55 -1.19 -7.53
C ILE A 53 1.65 -1.91 -8.87
N GLU A 54 2.47 -2.96 -8.90
CA GLU A 54 2.61 -3.85 -10.04
C GLU A 54 2.30 -5.29 -9.60
N THR A 55 1.48 -5.99 -10.36
CA THR A 55 1.17 -7.39 -10.11
C THR A 55 1.37 -8.21 -11.38
N ILE A 56 2.06 -9.34 -11.26
CA ILE A 56 2.37 -10.23 -12.38
C ILE A 56 1.50 -11.49 -12.31
N ILE A 57 0.68 -11.70 -13.32
CA ILE A 57 -0.17 -12.89 -13.47
C ILE A 57 0.48 -13.82 -14.49
N SER A 58 1.13 -14.89 -14.01
CA SER A 58 1.81 -15.87 -14.87
C SER A 58 0.82 -16.83 -15.54
N ILE A 59 1.18 -17.31 -16.74
CA ILE A 59 0.48 -18.44 -17.37
C ILE A 59 0.54 -19.73 -16.53
N ALA A 60 1.47 -19.82 -15.57
CA ALA A 60 1.59 -20.94 -14.64
C ALA A 60 0.65 -20.83 -13.42
N ASP A 61 -0.08 -19.71 -13.23
CA ASP A 61 -1.12 -19.61 -12.21
C ASP A 61 -2.39 -20.32 -12.67
N ASP A 62 -2.57 -21.57 -12.24
CA ASP A 62 -3.72 -22.40 -12.54
C ASP A 62 -5.06 -21.74 -12.16
N ASN A 63 -5.09 -20.89 -11.12
CA ASN A 63 -6.30 -20.17 -10.72
C ASN A 63 -6.65 -19.04 -11.69
N ALA A 64 -5.64 -18.41 -12.28
CA ALA A 64 -5.83 -17.38 -13.30
C ALA A 64 -6.21 -18.01 -14.66
N ALA A 65 -5.65 -19.18 -14.97
CA ALA A 65 -5.80 -19.87 -16.25
C ALA A 65 -5.64 -18.90 -17.44
N LEU A 66 -4.58 -18.09 -17.39
CA LEU A 66 -4.27 -17.08 -18.40
C LEU A 66 -3.91 -17.76 -19.73
N GLN A 67 -4.65 -17.44 -20.79
CA GLN A 67 -4.38 -17.90 -22.15
C GLN A 67 -4.04 -16.71 -23.03
N ILE A 68 -2.86 -16.76 -23.65
CA ILE A 68 -2.29 -15.64 -24.41
C ILE A 68 -2.38 -15.99 -25.90
N GLU A 69 -3.06 -15.14 -26.68
CA GLU A 69 -3.16 -15.30 -28.14
C GLU A 69 -2.26 -14.31 -28.88
N GLN A 70 -2.14 -13.08 -28.39
CA GLN A 70 -1.33 -12.03 -29.03
C GLN A 70 -0.78 -11.07 -27.98
N GLU A 71 0.53 -10.88 -27.93
CA GLU A 71 1.20 -9.93 -27.02
C GLU A 71 0.79 -8.46 -27.29
N GLY A 72 1.16 -7.59 -26.35
CA GLY A 72 1.06 -6.14 -26.50
C GLY A 72 0.72 -5.43 -25.18
N ALA A 73 0.58 -4.12 -25.23
CA ALA A 73 0.31 -3.31 -24.05
C ALA A 73 -0.76 -2.25 -24.31
N VAL A 74 -1.49 -1.85 -23.27
CA VAL A 74 -2.53 -0.81 -23.32
C VAL A 74 -2.71 -0.19 -21.94
N VAL A 75 -3.22 1.04 -21.90
CA VAL A 75 -3.73 1.64 -20.66
C VAL A 75 -5.25 1.79 -20.78
N LEU A 76 -6.01 1.20 -19.85
CA LEU A 76 -7.48 1.31 -19.84
C LEU A 76 -7.97 2.19 -18.68
N PRO A 77 -9.05 2.97 -18.85
CA PRO A 77 -9.64 3.75 -17.76
C PRO A 77 -10.04 2.85 -16.58
N ALA A 78 -9.29 2.92 -15.48
CA ALA A 78 -9.32 1.87 -14.45
C ALA A 78 -10.69 1.74 -13.78
N ARG A 79 -11.36 2.86 -13.54
CA ARG A 79 -12.70 2.89 -12.92
C ARG A 79 -13.73 2.17 -13.80
N PHE A 80 -13.82 2.54 -15.07
CA PHE A 80 -14.78 1.94 -16.00
C PHE A 80 -14.47 0.47 -16.24
N PHE A 81 -13.20 0.14 -16.47
CA PHE A 81 -12.76 -1.23 -16.69
C PHE A 81 -13.10 -2.15 -15.51
N SER A 82 -12.85 -1.71 -14.27
CA SER A 82 -13.18 -2.50 -13.07
C SER A 82 -14.68 -2.69 -12.87
N GLU A 83 -15.49 -1.68 -13.14
CA GLU A 83 -16.95 -1.81 -13.10
C GLU A 83 -17.47 -2.81 -14.14
N ILE A 84 -16.89 -2.80 -15.35
CA ILE A 84 -17.22 -3.78 -16.40
C ILE A 84 -16.86 -5.19 -15.93
N VAL A 85 -15.59 -5.41 -15.55
CA VAL A 85 -15.09 -6.72 -15.14
C VAL A 85 -15.91 -7.31 -13.98
N LYS A 86 -16.29 -6.49 -13.00
CA LYS A 86 -17.11 -6.93 -11.85
C LYS A 86 -18.54 -7.35 -12.24
N LYS A 87 -19.05 -6.90 -13.38
CA LYS A 87 -20.44 -7.13 -13.85
C LYS A 87 -20.56 -8.13 -15.00
N LEU A 88 -19.45 -8.69 -15.49
CA LEU A 88 -19.50 -9.71 -16.53
C LEU A 88 -20.26 -10.96 -16.03
N PRO A 89 -20.96 -11.70 -16.91
CA PRO A 89 -21.78 -12.84 -16.52
C PRO A 89 -20.96 -14.11 -16.29
N GLU A 90 -19.98 -14.41 -17.13
CA GLU A 90 -19.28 -15.71 -17.14
C GLU A 90 -17.94 -15.72 -16.42
N GLN A 91 -17.53 -16.90 -15.95
CA GLN A 91 -16.28 -17.07 -15.19
C GLN A 91 -15.04 -16.68 -15.99
N THR A 92 -15.05 -16.90 -17.30
CA THR A 92 -13.98 -16.50 -18.20
C THR A 92 -14.33 -15.18 -18.90
N MET A 93 -13.33 -14.33 -19.08
CA MET A 93 -13.42 -13.16 -19.93
C MET A 93 -12.28 -13.14 -20.95
N THR A 94 -12.54 -12.56 -22.12
CA THR A 94 -11.55 -12.34 -23.18
C THR A 94 -11.39 -10.84 -23.38
N ILE A 95 -10.15 -10.39 -23.51
CA ILE A 95 -9.80 -9.00 -23.80
C ILE A 95 -8.99 -8.97 -25.09
N GLU A 96 -9.46 -8.19 -26.06
CA GLU A 96 -8.81 -7.98 -27.34
C GLU A 96 -8.61 -6.49 -27.59
N ILE A 97 -7.37 -6.08 -27.90
CA ILE A 97 -7.00 -4.70 -28.21
C ILE A 97 -6.59 -4.61 -29.66
N ASN A 98 -7.27 -3.74 -30.41
CA ASN A 98 -6.93 -3.44 -31.79
C ASN A 98 -5.84 -2.36 -31.91
N GLU A 99 -5.43 -2.06 -33.15
CA GLU A 99 -4.37 -1.10 -33.48
C GLU A 99 -4.66 0.35 -33.02
N ARG A 100 -5.91 0.67 -32.70
CA ARG A 100 -6.33 2.00 -32.21
C ARG A 100 -6.48 2.04 -30.68
N PHE A 101 -5.90 1.07 -29.97
CA PHE A 101 -6.01 0.89 -28.52
C PHE A 101 -7.45 0.71 -28.02
N GLN A 102 -8.40 0.36 -28.89
CA GLN A 102 -9.76 0.07 -28.47
C GLN A 102 -9.83 -1.37 -27.94
N ALA A 103 -10.33 -1.51 -26.72
CA ALA A 103 -10.47 -2.77 -26.02
C ALA A 103 -11.89 -3.32 -26.18
N THR A 104 -11.99 -4.54 -26.71
CA THR A 104 -13.21 -5.36 -26.68
C THR A 104 -13.09 -6.36 -25.54
N ILE A 105 -14.05 -6.33 -24.62
CA ILE A 105 -14.09 -7.18 -23.42
C ILE A 105 -15.34 -8.06 -23.54
N THR A 106 -15.14 -9.37 -23.69
CA THR A 106 -16.22 -10.33 -23.96
C THR A 106 -16.30 -11.37 -22.85
N SER A 107 -17.52 -11.69 -22.41
CA SER A 107 -17.79 -12.76 -21.45
C SER A 107 -19.21 -13.28 -21.67
N GLY A 108 -19.32 -14.52 -22.16
CA GLY A 108 -20.61 -15.08 -22.60
C GLY A 108 -21.25 -14.23 -23.69
N SER A 109 -22.49 -13.81 -23.49
CA SER A 109 -23.23 -12.93 -24.42
C SER A 109 -22.99 -11.43 -24.18
N ALA A 110 -22.18 -11.06 -23.18
CA ALA A 110 -21.87 -9.66 -22.89
C ALA A 110 -20.60 -9.23 -23.62
N GLU A 111 -20.67 -8.08 -24.28
CA GLU A 111 -19.55 -7.44 -24.96
C GLU A 111 -19.52 -5.96 -24.61
N PHE A 112 -18.35 -5.47 -24.24
CA PHE A 112 -18.10 -4.06 -23.96
C PHE A 112 -16.94 -3.57 -24.81
N THR A 113 -17.05 -2.35 -25.31
CA THR A 113 -15.97 -1.68 -26.00
C THR A 113 -15.60 -0.40 -25.27
N ILE A 114 -14.32 -0.26 -24.89
CA ILE A 114 -13.78 0.95 -24.27
C ILE A 114 -12.51 1.40 -24.97
N ASN A 115 -12.27 2.71 -24.98
CA ASN A 115 -11.06 3.27 -25.57
C ASN A 115 -9.93 3.23 -24.54
N GLY A 116 -8.80 2.64 -24.92
CA GLY A 116 -7.55 2.71 -24.19
C GLY A 116 -6.64 3.83 -24.71
N LEU A 117 -5.47 3.91 -24.08
CA LEU A 117 -4.38 4.81 -24.42
C LEU A 117 -3.11 4.01 -24.72
N ASN A 118 -2.13 4.64 -25.36
CA ASN A 118 -0.83 4.04 -25.61
C ASN A 118 -0.10 3.79 -24.28
N ALA A 119 0.36 2.56 -24.06
CA ALA A 119 1.07 2.19 -22.84
C ALA A 119 2.49 2.77 -22.75
N GLU A 120 3.08 3.18 -23.87
CA GLU A 120 4.40 3.85 -23.90
C GLU A 120 4.36 5.23 -23.24
N GLU A 121 3.18 5.87 -23.14
CA GLU A 121 3.00 7.14 -22.45
C GLU A 121 2.87 6.97 -20.92
N TYR A 122 2.70 5.72 -20.45
CA TYR A 122 2.57 5.45 -19.01
C TYR A 122 3.95 5.56 -18.34
N PRO A 123 4.09 6.29 -17.23
CA PRO A 123 5.38 6.46 -16.56
C PRO A 123 6.02 5.11 -16.20
N HIS A 124 7.33 5.01 -16.42
CA HIS A 124 8.08 3.83 -16.01
C HIS A 124 8.12 3.71 -14.49
N LEU A 125 8.07 2.47 -14.01
CA LEU A 125 8.37 2.19 -12.62
C LEU A 125 9.84 2.49 -12.35
N PRO A 126 10.16 2.97 -11.15
CA PRO A 126 11.53 3.23 -10.78
C PRO A 126 12.30 1.92 -10.58
N GLU A 127 13.55 1.90 -11.02
CA GLU A 127 14.48 0.82 -10.70
C GLU A 127 15.05 1.05 -9.30
N ILE A 128 14.88 0.07 -8.41
CA ILE A 128 15.48 0.09 -7.07
C ILE A 128 16.74 -0.78 -7.12
N ASP A 129 17.88 -0.12 -7.27
CA ASP A 129 19.20 -0.76 -7.14
C ASP A 129 19.57 -0.84 -5.65
N SER A 130 18.91 -1.74 -4.92
CA SER A 130 19.26 -2.07 -3.54
C SER A 130 19.86 -3.46 -3.51
N LYS A 131 21.12 -3.57 -3.08
CA LYS A 131 21.82 -4.86 -2.94
C LYS A 131 21.39 -5.63 -1.71
N ASP A 132 20.82 -4.93 -0.75
CA ASP A 132 20.43 -5.48 0.54
C ASP A 132 18.91 -5.66 0.56
N GLN A 133 18.49 -6.90 0.78
CA GLN A 133 17.09 -7.30 0.84
C GLN A 133 16.77 -7.71 2.27
N LEU A 134 15.72 -7.11 2.82
CA LEU A 134 15.22 -7.45 4.14
C LEU A 134 13.95 -8.28 4.02
N THR A 135 13.69 -9.14 5.00
CA THR A 135 12.45 -9.93 5.04
C THR A 135 11.76 -9.74 6.39
N VAL A 136 10.46 -9.42 6.34
CA VAL A 136 9.61 -9.27 7.52
C VAL A 136 8.35 -10.12 7.36
N PRO A 137 7.90 -10.86 8.39
CA PRO A 137 6.59 -11.50 8.37
C PRO A 137 5.45 -10.50 8.22
N GLY A 138 4.46 -10.82 7.38
CA GLY A 138 3.38 -9.89 7.04
C GLY A 138 2.53 -9.46 8.23
N ASP A 139 2.25 -10.37 9.15
CA ASP A 139 1.54 -10.09 10.41
C ASP A 139 2.30 -9.08 11.29
N ILE A 140 3.63 -9.23 11.39
CA ILE A 140 4.51 -8.33 12.12
C ILE A 140 4.56 -6.96 11.44
N LEU A 141 4.70 -6.90 10.11
CA LEU A 141 4.72 -5.63 9.39
C LEU A 141 3.39 -4.88 9.54
N LYS A 142 2.26 -5.58 9.40
CA LYS A 142 0.92 -5.03 9.70
C LYS A 142 0.81 -4.50 11.12
N GLN A 143 1.34 -5.24 12.10
CA GLN A 143 1.30 -4.81 13.50
C GLN A 143 2.11 -3.52 13.70
N VAL A 144 3.32 -3.44 13.15
CA VAL A 144 4.15 -2.23 13.20
C VAL A 144 3.41 -1.04 12.59
N ILE A 145 2.86 -1.20 11.38
CA ILE A 145 2.14 -0.13 10.70
C ILE A 145 0.91 0.30 11.51
N SER A 146 0.05 -0.63 11.91
CA SER A 146 -1.20 -0.31 12.63
C SER A 146 -0.96 0.37 13.98
N GLN A 147 0.13 0.01 14.67
CA GLN A 147 0.47 0.60 15.97
C GLN A 147 1.09 1.99 15.84
N THR A 148 1.79 2.30 14.74
CA THR A 148 2.47 3.60 14.59
C THR A 148 1.70 4.60 13.73
N VAL A 149 1.03 4.16 12.65
CA VAL A 149 0.42 5.07 11.65
C VAL A 149 -0.65 5.99 12.25
N ILE A 150 -1.31 5.56 13.32
CA ILE A 150 -2.32 6.34 14.03
C ILE A 150 -1.78 7.64 14.63
N ALA A 151 -0.46 7.77 14.79
CA ALA A 151 0.20 8.93 15.38
C ALA A 151 0.84 9.87 14.35
N VAL A 152 0.72 9.61 13.04
CA VAL A 152 1.22 10.55 12.02
C VAL A 152 0.37 11.83 11.99
N SER A 153 0.98 12.93 11.57
CA SER A 153 0.29 14.19 11.33
C SER A 153 -0.55 14.13 10.05
N ASN A 154 -1.73 14.77 10.09
CA ASN A 154 -2.53 15.07 8.90
C ASN A 154 -2.22 16.45 8.30
N GLN A 155 -1.30 17.20 8.92
CA GLN A 155 -0.94 18.55 8.49
C GLN A 155 0.22 18.51 7.48
N GLU A 156 -0.09 18.80 6.23
CA GLU A 156 0.90 18.84 5.14
C GLU A 156 1.88 20.04 5.27
N SER A 157 1.68 20.95 6.22
CA SER A 157 2.63 22.02 6.55
C SER A 157 3.94 21.53 7.18
N ARG A 158 3.94 20.29 7.71
CA ARG A 158 5.12 19.58 8.22
C ARG A 158 5.18 18.18 7.61
N PRO A 159 5.56 18.06 6.32
CA PRO A 159 5.49 16.79 5.59
C PRO A 159 6.19 15.63 6.29
N ILE A 160 7.36 15.87 6.91
CA ILE A 160 8.11 14.82 7.61
C ILE A 160 7.30 14.08 8.69
N LEU A 161 6.31 14.75 9.31
CA LEU A 161 5.48 14.16 10.35
C LEU A 161 4.27 13.39 9.80
N THR A 162 3.99 13.47 8.50
CA THR A 162 2.94 12.67 7.85
C THR A 162 3.41 11.23 7.56
N GLY A 163 4.71 10.96 7.76
CA GLY A 163 5.31 9.65 7.64
C GLY A 163 5.65 8.99 8.97
N ILE A 164 5.95 7.69 8.86
CA ILE A 164 6.55 6.88 9.90
C ILE A 164 8.06 6.86 9.66
N HIS A 165 8.82 7.25 10.68
CA HIS A 165 10.27 7.13 10.71
C HIS A 165 10.66 5.68 10.97
N LEU A 166 11.35 5.06 10.02
CA LEU A 166 11.82 3.69 10.08
C LEU A 166 13.34 3.70 10.14
N VAL A 167 13.87 3.19 11.25
CA VAL A 167 15.31 2.99 11.46
C VAL A 167 15.56 1.50 11.57
N ILE A 168 16.47 0.98 10.75
CA ILE A 168 16.91 -0.40 10.80
C ILE A 168 18.40 -0.39 11.10
N LYS A 169 18.79 -1.00 12.21
CA LYS A 169 20.20 -1.05 12.64
C LYS A 169 20.39 -2.16 13.65
N ASN A 170 21.52 -2.87 13.59
CA ASN A 170 21.90 -3.91 14.55
C ASN A 170 20.83 -5.01 14.72
N GLY A 171 20.18 -5.43 13.63
CA GLY A 171 19.13 -6.46 13.69
C GLY A 171 17.82 -6.00 14.36
N GLU A 172 17.61 -4.69 14.52
CA GLU A 172 16.35 -4.13 15.04
C GLU A 172 15.72 -3.16 14.05
N LEU A 173 14.38 -3.19 13.96
CA LEU A 173 13.57 -2.19 13.28
C LEU A 173 12.85 -1.36 14.33
N LEU A 174 13.13 -0.06 14.33
CA LEU A 174 12.45 0.97 15.09
C LEU A 174 11.51 1.74 14.15
N ALA A 175 10.23 1.79 14.50
CA ALA A 175 9.22 2.59 13.83
C ALA A 175 8.68 3.66 14.78
N VAL A 176 8.74 4.93 14.38
CA VAL A 176 8.26 6.07 15.19
C VAL A 176 7.34 6.96 14.36
N ALA A 177 6.24 7.40 14.97
CA ALA A 177 5.34 8.39 14.40
C ALA A 177 4.87 9.39 15.47
N THR A 178 4.74 10.66 15.09
CA THR A 178 4.21 11.71 15.96
C THR A 178 3.55 12.84 15.17
N ASP A 179 2.51 13.42 15.75
CA ASP A 179 1.79 14.60 15.26
C ASP A 179 2.12 15.86 16.10
N SER A 180 3.18 15.81 16.92
CA SER A 180 3.54 16.80 17.95
C SER A 180 2.63 16.86 19.18
N HIS A 181 1.53 16.10 19.22
CA HIS A 181 0.62 16.00 20.37
C HIS A 181 0.70 14.64 21.06
N ARG A 182 0.92 13.58 20.29
CA ARG A 182 1.12 12.21 20.74
C ARG A 182 2.23 11.56 19.92
N LEU A 183 2.77 10.46 20.46
CA LEU A 183 3.83 9.69 19.83
C LEU A 183 3.50 8.19 19.97
N SER A 184 3.76 7.45 18.90
CA SER A 184 3.77 5.98 18.94
C SER A 184 5.14 5.48 18.49
N GLN A 185 5.65 4.47 19.19
CA GLN A 185 6.93 3.84 18.92
C GLN A 185 6.79 2.32 18.99
N ARG A 186 7.34 1.63 18.00
CA ARG A 186 7.41 0.17 17.96
C ARG A 186 8.83 -0.27 17.63
N ILE A 187 9.35 -1.21 18.43
CA ILE A 187 10.64 -1.85 18.19
C ILE A 187 10.41 -3.34 17.99
N ILE A 188 10.94 -3.90 16.91
CA ILE A 188 10.96 -5.35 16.66
C ILE A 188 12.38 -5.81 16.35
N LYS A 189 12.68 -7.07 16.67
CA LYS A 189 13.88 -7.73 16.16
C LYS A 189 13.63 -8.18 14.72
N LEU A 190 14.61 -7.98 13.87
CA LEU A 190 14.57 -8.33 12.46
C LEU A 190 15.69 -9.33 12.18
N SER A 191 15.32 -10.57 11.89
CA SER A 191 16.29 -11.63 11.60
C SER A 191 16.98 -11.37 10.26
N GLY A 192 18.30 -11.56 10.17
CA GLY A 192 19.06 -11.37 8.93
C GLY A 192 19.33 -9.91 8.56
N ALA A 193 19.08 -8.97 9.48
CA ALA A 193 19.30 -7.53 9.28
C ALA A 193 20.46 -6.97 10.13
N ASP A 194 21.43 -7.81 10.51
CA ASP A 194 22.53 -7.42 11.40
C ASP A 194 23.43 -6.34 10.78
N ASP A 195 23.72 -6.46 9.48
CA ASP A 195 24.55 -5.51 8.73
C ASP A 195 23.74 -4.38 8.06
N ALA A 196 22.40 -4.44 8.12
CA ALA A 196 21.53 -3.47 7.49
C ALA A 196 21.47 -2.16 8.27
N VAL A 197 21.63 -1.04 7.55
CA VAL A 197 21.54 0.31 8.13
C VAL A 197 20.65 1.18 7.25
N TYR A 198 19.45 1.45 7.75
CA TYR A 198 18.49 2.34 7.09
C TYR A 198 17.96 3.38 8.08
N ASP A 199 17.72 4.60 7.58
CA ASP A 199 17.12 5.71 8.30
C ASP A 199 16.24 6.46 7.28
N VAL A 200 14.96 6.12 7.22
CA VAL A 200 14.04 6.60 6.20
C VAL A 200 12.70 7.00 6.79
N ILE A 201 11.96 7.82 6.06
CA ILE A 201 10.62 8.24 6.44
C ILE A 201 9.65 7.82 5.34
N ILE A 202 8.73 6.91 5.64
CA ILE A 202 7.73 6.43 4.68
C ILE A 202 6.39 7.11 4.96
N PRO A 203 5.70 7.68 3.96
CA PRO A 203 4.39 8.29 4.16
C PRO A 203 3.39 7.32 4.82
N GLY A 204 2.68 7.79 5.86
CA GLY A 204 1.72 6.96 6.58
C GLY A 204 0.56 6.51 5.70
N LYS A 205 0.17 7.33 4.71
CA LYS A 205 -0.84 6.97 3.70
C LYS A 205 -0.38 5.78 2.85
N SER A 206 0.88 5.75 2.41
CA SER A 206 1.44 4.63 1.65
C SER A 206 1.45 3.34 2.47
N LEU A 207 1.93 3.40 3.71
CA LEU A 207 1.93 2.24 4.61
C LEU A 207 0.51 1.77 4.94
N SER A 208 -0.46 2.67 5.02
CA SER A 208 -1.87 2.32 5.20
C SER A 208 -2.44 1.54 4.02
N GLU A 209 -2.08 1.88 2.78
CA GLU A 209 -2.50 1.10 1.60
C GLU A 209 -1.78 -0.25 1.53
N LEU A 210 -0.46 -0.29 1.77
CA LEU A 210 0.31 -1.52 1.88
C LEU A 210 -0.31 -2.48 2.90
N SER A 211 -0.64 -1.99 4.10
CA SER A 211 -1.22 -2.81 5.17
C SER A 211 -2.55 -3.48 4.78
N LYS A 212 -3.30 -2.93 3.82
CA LYS A 212 -4.56 -3.51 3.34
C LYS A 212 -4.34 -4.61 2.28
N MET A 213 -3.15 -4.68 1.70
CA MET A 213 -2.76 -5.70 0.71
C MET A 213 -2.12 -6.91 1.38
N ILE A 214 -1.41 -6.69 2.49
CA ILE A 214 -0.81 -7.78 3.25
C ILE A 214 -1.93 -8.74 3.70
N SER A 215 -1.72 -10.03 3.49
CA SER A 215 -2.54 -11.12 4.01
C SER A 215 -1.90 -11.66 5.30
N ASP A 216 -2.69 -12.29 6.18
CA ASP A 216 -2.12 -12.93 7.39
C ASP A 216 -1.32 -14.20 7.06
N SER A 217 -1.43 -14.69 5.81
CA SER A 217 -0.65 -15.80 5.26
C SER A 217 0.65 -15.36 4.57
N ASP A 218 0.94 -14.06 4.47
CA ASP A 218 2.18 -13.57 3.86
C ASP A 218 3.34 -13.78 4.83
N GLU A 219 3.99 -14.94 4.74
CA GLU A 219 5.07 -15.31 5.65
C GLU A 219 6.33 -14.44 5.48
N ASN A 220 6.58 -13.97 4.26
CA ASN A 220 7.80 -13.24 3.91
C ASN A 220 7.46 -12.07 2.98
N ILE A 221 7.48 -10.85 3.52
CA ILE A 221 7.47 -9.62 2.72
C ILE A 221 8.91 -9.18 2.56
N GLU A 222 9.35 -9.08 1.32
CA GLU A 222 10.68 -8.57 1.00
C GLU A 222 10.62 -7.05 0.95
N ILE A 223 11.64 -6.40 1.52
CA ILE A 223 11.74 -4.95 1.59
C ILE A 223 13.08 -4.56 0.98
N GLN A 224 13.02 -3.68 -0.02
CA GLN A 224 14.19 -3.04 -0.61
C GLN A 224 14.04 -1.53 -0.41
N ILE A 225 15.09 -0.89 0.07
CA ILE A 225 15.11 0.54 0.37
C ILE A 225 16.25 1.17 -0.42
N SER A 226 15.94 2.26 -1.12
CA SER A 226 16.90 3.15 -1.78
C SER A 226 16.88 4.54 -1.15
N GLU A 227 17.60 5.50 -1.74
CA GLU A 227 17.68 6.87 -1.22
C GLU A 227 16.33 7.60 -1.20
N ASN A 228 15.48 7.36 -2.20
CA ASN A 228 14.24 8.12 -2.40
C ASN A 228 12.98 7.25 -2.43
N GLN A 229 13.11 5.93 -2.35
CA GLN A 229 11.99 5.00 -2.48
C GLN A 229 12.16 3.74 -1.62
N ALA A 230 11.04 3.07 -1.37
CA ALA A 230 11.00 1.72 -0.85
C ALA A 230 10.11 0.85 -1.73
N LEU A 231 10.50 -0.40 -1.89
CA LEU A 231 9.75 -1.47 -2.55
C LEU A 231 9.46 -2.56 -1.53
N PHE A 232 8.19 -2.97 -1.49
CA PHE A 232 7.70 -4.11 -0.73
C PHE A 232 7.22 -5.17 -1.73
N ILE A 233 7.73 -6.38 -1.65
CA ILE A 233 7.34 -7.50 -2.54
C ILE A 233 6.53 -8.50 -1.73
N LEU A 234 5.29 -8.72 -2.17
CA LEU A 234 4.31 -9.63 -1.59
C LEU A 234 3.95 -10.69 -2.64
N GLY A 235 4.70 -11.80 -2.63
CA GLY A 235 4.55 -12.84 -3.65
C GLY A 235 4.80 -12.31 -5.06
N ASN A 236 3.74 -12.21 -5.87
CA ASN A 236 3.79 -11.71 -7.24
C ASN A 236 3.42 -10.23 -7.40
N THR A 237 3.33 -9.49 -6.28
CA THR A 237 2.94 -8.08 -6.26
C THR A 237 4.03 -7.21 -5.64
N SER A 238 4.41 -6.17 -6.37
CA SER A 238 5.40 -5.16 -5.99
C SER A 238 4.69 -3.85 -5.62
N PHE A 239 4.90 -3.36 -4.40
CA PHE A 239 4.39 -2.09 -3.90
C PHE A 239 5.54 -1.10 -3.74
N TYR A 240 5.54 -0.06 -4.56
CA TYR A 240 6.52 1.03 -4.53
C TYR A 240 5.94 2.22 -3.78
N THR A 241 6.76 2.88 -2.97
CA THR A 241 6.43 4.17 -2.35
C THR A 241 7.61 5.11 -2.40
N ARG A 242 7.33 6.40 -2.63
CA ARG A 242 8.31 7.45 -2.37
C ARG A 242 8.60 7.58 -0.88
N LEU A 243 9.82 7.96 -0.56
CA LEU A 243 10.24 8.38 0.78
C LEU A 243 10.06 9.89 0.94
N LEU A 244 9.83 10.33 2.18
CA LEU A 244 9.83 11.74 2.52
C LEU A 244 11.26 12.20 2.76
N GLU A 245 11.66 13.28 2.07
CA GLU A 245 12.97 13.88 2.24
C GLU A 245 13.04 14.71 3.54
N GLY A 246 14.21 14.66 4.19
CA GLY A 246 14.51 15.46 5.36
C GLY A 246 14.89 14.62 6.58
N LYS A 247 15.15 15.32 7.69
CA LYS A 247 15.56 14.69 8.94
C LYS A 247 14.37 14.60 9.90
N TYR A 248 14.06 13.38 10.36
CA TYR A 248 13.04 13.19 11.37
C TYR A 248 13.49 13.77 12.73
N PRO A 249 12.59 14.36 13.54
CA PRO A 249 12.96 14.87 14.86
C PRO A 249 13.48 13.76 15.79
N ASP A 250 14.46 14.08 16.62
CA ASP A 250 14.89 13.19 17.70
C ASP A 250 13.80 13.12 18.78
N THR A 251 13.15 11.96 18.85
CA THR A 251 12.00 11.70 19.72
C THR A 251 12.37 10.92 20.98
N GLU A 252 13.56 10.32 21.06
CA GLU A 252 13.97 9.51 22.23
C GLU A 252 13.96 10.36 23.51
N ARG A 253 14.37 11.64 23.37
CA ARG A 253 14.33 12.64 24.44
C ARG A 253 12.93 12.98 24.96
N LEU A 254 11.87 12.65 24.22
CA LEU A 254 10.48 12.95 24.59
C LEU A 254 9.87 11.86 25.47
N ILE A 255 10.47 10.68 25.55
CA ILE A 255 9.96 9.53 26.29
C ILE A 255 10.50 9.59 27.73
N PRO A 256 9.66 9.86 28.76
CA PRO A 256 10.11 9.91 30.14
C PRO A 256 10.61 8.54 30.62
N LYS A 257 11.78 8.52 31.29
CA LYS A 257 12.38 7.28 31.83
C LYS A 257 11.95 6.96 33.26
N VAL A 258 11.26 7.90 33.92
CA VAL A 258 10.83 7.78 35.32
C VAL A 258 9.37 8.24 35.41
N SER A 259 8.54 7.51 36.13
CA SER A 259 7.16 7.89 36.45
C SER A 259 6.99 8.09 37.95
N GLU A 260 6.15 9.06 38.34
CA GLU A 260 5.75 9.25 39.74
C GLU A 260 4.60 8.32 40.13
N ILE A 261 3.70 8.04 39.18
CA ILE A 261 2.51 7.22 39.37
C ILE A 261 2.43 6.20 38.22
N THR A 262 2.20 4.94 38.56
CA THR A 262 1.93 3.86 37.60
C THR A 262 0.58 3.23 37.96
N VAL A 263 -0.28 3.05 36.96
CA VAL A 263 -1.62 2.47 37.14
C VAL A 263 -1.86 1.44 36.04
N ASP A 264 -2.33 0.26 36.44
CA ASP A 264 -2.73 -0.81 35.52
C ASP A 264 -4.23 -0.74 35.27
N PHE A 265 -4.63 -0.81 34.00
CA PHE A 265 -6.01 -0.84 33.58
C PHE A 265 -6.29 -2.06 32.70
N ASN A 266 -7.52 -2.56 32.76
CA ASN A 266 -8.04 -3.36 31.65
C ASN A 266 -8.22 -2.46 30.42
N ALA A 267 -7.52 -2.76 29.32
CA ALA A 267 -7.52 -1.91 28.12
C ALA A 267 -8.93 -1.72 27.53
N VAL A 268 -9.76 -2.76 27.54
CA VAL A 268 -11.13 -2.72 26.99
C VAL A 268 -12.02 -1.84 27.87
N GLU A 269 -11.94 -1.98 29.19
CA GLU A 269 -12.74 -1.18 30.12
C GLU A 269 -12.34 0.31 30.10
N LEU A 270 -11.04 0.60 29.99
CA LEU A 270 -10.54 1.96 29.85
C LEU A 270 -11.02 2.58 28.54
N LEU A 271 -10.88 1.87 27.42
CA LEU A 271 -11.36 2.33 26.12
C LEU A 271 -12.85 2.68 26.17
N GLN A 272 -13.69 1.75 26.64
CA GLN A 272 -15.13 1.97 26.77
C GLN A 272 -15.46 3.15 27.69
N SER A 273 -14.66 3.39 28.73
CA SER A 273 -14.84 4.52 29.65
C SER A 273 -14.50 5.85 28.98
N ILE A 274 -13.42 5.91 28.21
CA ILE A 274 -13.06 7.09 27.40
C ILE A 274 -14.11 7.34 26.31
N GLU A 275 -14.58 6.30 25.63
CA GLU A 275 -15.64 6.41 24.63
C GLU A 275 -16.91 7.02 25.24
N ARG A 276 -17.36 6.51 26.39
CA ARG A 276 -18.50 7.10 27.12
C ARG A 276 -18.26 8.56 27.51
N ALA A 277 -17.08 8.90 28.02
CA ALA A 277 -16.74 10.27 28.38
C ALA A 277 -16.71 11.20 27.16
N SER A 278 -16.35 10.67 25.98
CA SER A 278 -16.27 11.42 24.73
C SER A 278 -17.63 11.72 24.09
N LEU A 279 -18.73 11.10 24.53
CA LEU A 279 -20.08 11.34 23.98
C LEU A 279 -20.58 12.78 24.17
N LEU A 280 -20.04 13.49 25.16
CA LEU A 280 -20.36 14.90 25.42
C LEU A 280 -19.43 15.86 24.65
N SER A 281 -18.61 15.35 23.73
CA SER A 281 -17.74 16.16 22.89
C SER A 281 -18.56 17.01 21.92
N HIS A 282 -18.16 18.27 21.75
CA HIS A 282 -18.78 19.19 20.81
C HIS A 282 -17.78 19.54 19.71
N GLU A 283 -18.23 19.52 18.46
CA GLU A 283 -17.43 19.99 17.33
C GLU A 283 -17.02 21.47 17.55
N GLY A 284 -15.78 21.80 17.23
CA GLY A 284 -15.23 23.16 17.38
C GLY A 284 -14.80 23.54 18.81
N ARG A 285 -14.82 22.61 19.78
CA ARG A 285 -14.28 22.82 21.14
C ARG A 285 -13.14 21.86 21.44
N ASN A 286 -12.26 22.28 22.36
CA ASN A 286 -11.28 21.37 22.96
C ASN A 286 -11.99 20.45 23.96
N ASN A 287 -12.26 19.22 23.52
CA ASN A 287 -12.89 18.20 24.35
C ASN A 287 -11.80 17.51 25.17
N VAL A 288 -11.91 17.58 26.50
CA VAL A 288 -10.90 17.06 27.44
C VAL A 288 -11.58 16.09 28.40
N VAL A 289 -10.96 14.92 28.61
CA VAL A 289 -11.35 13.97 29.65
C VAL A 289 -10.42 14.12 30.84
N LYS A 290 -10.98 14.27 32.04
CA LYS A 290 -10.21 14.32 33.29
C LYS A 290 -10.15 12.92 33.93
N LEU A 291 -8.96 12.35 34.02
CA LEU A 291 -8.69 11.15 34.82
C LEU A 291 -8.30 11.57 36.24
N ALA A 292 -9.02 11.09 37.26
CA ALA A 292 -8.69 11.32 38.66
C ALA A 292 -8.24 9.99 39.28
N ILE A 293 -7.02 9.96 39.81
CA ILE A 293 -6.43 8.79 40.47
C ILE A 293 -6.25 9.17 41.94
N ASN A 294 -6.91 8.44 42.84
CA ASN A 294 -6.73 8.58 44.28
C ASN A 294 -5.81 7.43 44.73
N PRO A 295 -4.55 7.72 45.10
CA PRO A 295 -3.59 6.71 45.54
C PRO A 295 -3.95 6.08 46.89
#